data_AF-A0A397MA39-F1
#
_entry.id   AF-A0A397MA39-F1
#
_cell.length_a   1.000
_cell.length_b   1.000
_cell.length_c   1.000
_cell.angle_alpha   90.00
_cell.angle_beta   90.00
_cell.angle_gamma   90.00
#
_symmetry.space_group_name_H-M   'P 1'
#
loop_
_entity.id
_entity.type
_entity.pdbx_description
1 polymer ?
#
loop_
_entity_poly.entity_id
_entity_poly.type
_entity_poly.pdbx_seq_one_letter_code
_entity_poly.pdbx_strand_id
1 'polypeptide(L)'
;MALVVCRECGGKVSDAAPACPHCGFPQTSLDSPSIPSYQSPAEVKSKSVRSGCLAAVVVVVGLVIVLLVLSNLPRGHGGKASTDGDSTGRALKSEQENLLRDVKDPSIPLATRAVRAEYLIEKYPATAEAAEAKQLIEQIRAQQEAANQEAPKLAAESIGKQWSYSTFKDDMTSKTGYSASVTSTNSFEFEFPYQGKQHARLTLRKHPRWGNDILFSIEKGQILCHSYGDCSVRVRFDEGPAMTLTGTDPSDNSTETVFIPGFQRFSSQLAKAKTVRIEVNVFHQGALTATFDVSGFDPKRLSSAQ
;
A
#
# COMPACT_ATOMS: atom_id res chain seq x y z
N MET A 1 -21.69 43.47 -13.61
CA MET A 1 -20.25 43.58 -13.32
C MET A 1 -20.09 43.11 -11.88
N ALA A 2 -19.72 41.85 -11.70
CA ALA A 2 -19.45 41.34 -10.36
C ALA A 2 -18.08 41.87 -9.91
N LEU A 3 -17.97 42.25 -8.65
CA LEU A 3 -16.67 42.59 -8.07
C LEU A 3 -16.00 41.29 -7.65
N VAL A 4 -14.81 41.03 -8.20
CA VAL A 4 -13.94 39.92 -7.83
C VAL A 4 -12.77 40.45 -7.02
N VAL A 5 -12.22 39.60 -6.14
CA VAL A 5 -11.05 39.96 -5.33
C VAL A 5 -9.80 39.67 -6.15
N CYS A 6 -8.95 40.68 -6.34
CA CYS A 6 -7.66 40.52 -7.01
C CYS A 6 -6.80 39.53 -6.23
N ARG A 7 -6.29 38.49 -6.92
CA ARG A 7 -5.51 37.41 -6.31
C ARG A 7 -4.15 37.86 -5.76
N GLU A 8 -3.63 38.98 -6.25
CA GLU A 8 -2.33 39.49 -5.80
C GLU A 8 -2.45 40.42 -4.60
N CYS A 9 -3.36 41.41 -4.66
CA CYS A 9 -3.40 42.48 -3.65
C CYS A 9 -4.63 42.46 -2.74
N GLY A 10 -5.57 41.54 -2.96
CA GLY A 10 -6.82 41.46 -2.20
C GLY A 10 -7.80 42.61 -2.42
N GLY A 11 -7.50 43.54 -3.33
CA GLY A 11 -8.38 44.66 -3.68
C GLY A 11 -9.61 44.18 -4.48
N LYS A 12 -10.76 44.85 -4.32
CA LYS A 12 -11.97 44.55 -5.10
C LYS A 12 -11.85 45.18 -6.48
N VAL A 13 -12.00 44.37 -7.53
CA VAL A 13 -11.85 44.78 -8.93
C VAL A 13 -13.05 44.27 -9.73
N SER A 14 -13.44 45.00 -10.78
CA SER A 14 -14.48 44.54 -11.71
C SER A 14 -14.03 43.29 -12.47
N ASP A 15 -14.91 42.31 -12.61
CA ASP A 15 -14.73 41.10 -13.42
C ASP A 15 -14.43 41.36 -14.91
N ALA A 16 -14.74 42.58 -15.39
CA ALA A 16 -14.47 43.02 -16.76
C ALA A 16 -13.19 43.84 -16.93
N ALA A 17 -12.43 44.12 -15.85
CA ALA A 17 -11.23 44.95 -15.93
C ALA A 17 -10.02 44.12 -16.43
N PRO A 18 -9.32 44.55 -17.51
CA PRO A 18 -8.19 43.80 -18.06
C PRO A 18 -6.98 43.76 -17.12
N ALA A 19 -6.89 44.68 -16.16
CA ALA A 19 -5.88 44.68 -15.10
C ALA A 19 -6.42 45.30 -13.81
N CYS A 20 -5.86 44.88 -12.67
CA CYS A 20 -6.19 45.42 -11.36
C CYS A 20 -5.72 46.89 -11.23
N PRO A 21 -6.60 47.86 -10.93
CA PRO A 21 -6.21 49.26 -10.74
C PRO A 21 -5.38 49.51 -9.46
N HIS A 22 -5.38 48.56 -8.52
CA HIS A 22 -4.62 48.68 -7.26
C HIS A 22 -3.16 48.21 -7.37
N CYS A 23 -2.88 47.21 -8.22
CA CYS A 23 -1.53 46.61 -8.30
C CYS A 23 -1.03 46.37 -9.72
N GLY A 24 -1.83 46.62 -10.76
CA GLY A 24 -1.45 46.44 -12.15
C GLY A 24 -1.50 45.00 -12.67
N PHE A 25 -1.92 44.02 -11.86
CA PHE A 25 -1.93 42.62 -12.28
C PHE A 25 -2.99 42.33 -13.37
N PRO A 26 -2.62 41.78 -14.53
CA PRO A 26 -3.54 41.51 -15.64
C PRO A 26 -4.50 40.36 -15.30
N GLN A 27 -5.81 40.59 -15.47
CA GLN A 27 -6.84 39.56 -15.28
C GLN A 27 -7.15 38.94 -16.65
N THR A 28 -6.48 37.85 -17.00
CA THR A 28 -6.79 37.10 -18.23
C THR A 28 -8.16 36.42 -18.06
N SER A 29 -9.14 36.84 -18.86
CA SER A 29 -10.48 36.25 -18.89
C SER A 29 -10.41 34.78 -19.30
N LEU A 30 -10.76 33.88 -18.37
CA LEU A 30 -11.08 32.49 -18.69
C LEU A 30 -12.51 32.46 -19.25
N ASP A 31 -12.64 32.65 -20.55
CA ASP A 31 -13.87 32.30 -21.26
C ASP A 31 -14.16 30.80 -21.05
N SER A 32 -15.32 30.52 -20.46
CA SER A 32 -15.88 29.19 -20.30
C SER A 32 -16.17 28.57 -21.68
N PRO A 33 -15.53 27.46 -22.08
CA PRO A 33 -16.03 26.70 -23.21
C PRO A 33 -17.29 25.93 -22.76
N SER A 34 -18.40 26.26 -23.38
CA SER A 34 -19.65 25.50 -23.29
C SER A 34 -19.42 24.05 -23.72
N ILE A 35 -19.72 23.12 -22.82
CA ILE A 35 -19.61 21.68 -23.05
C ILE A 35 -20.75 21.26 -24.00
N PRO A 36 -20.48 20.67 -25.18
CA PRO A 36 -21.52 20.04 -25.98
C PRO A 36 -22.01 18.73 -25.35
N SER A 37 -23.33 18.51 -25.42
CA SER A 37 -24.02 17.28 -25.00
C SER A 37 -23.41 16.04 -25.65
N TYR A 38 -22.95 15.09 -24.84
CA TYR A 38 -22.33 13.84 -25.28
C TYR A 38 -23.39 12.76 -25.48
N GLN A 39 -23.73 12.47 -26.73
CA GLN A 39 -24.46 11.25 -27.08
C GLN A 39 -23.51 10.04 -27.04
N SER A 40 -24.01 8.94 -26.46
CA SER A 40 -23.30 7.67 -26.26
C SER A 40 -22.70 7.12 -27.57
N PRO A 41 -21.40 6.73 -27.62
CA PRO A 41 -20.86 6.09 -28.81
C PRO A 41 -21.13 4.58 -28.80
N ALA A 42 -21.70 4.12 -29.90
CA ALA A 42 -21.81 2.73 -30.28
C ALA A 42 -20.43 2.07 -30.52
N GLU A 43 -20.43 0.75 -30.31
CA GLU A 43 -19.37 -0.24 -30.47
C GLU A 43 -18.57 -0.12 -31.80
N VAL A 44 -17.24 -0.02 -31.73
CA VAL A 44 -16.36 -0.05 -32.91
C VAL A 44 -15.37 -1.21 -32.83
N LYS A 45 -15.51 -2.15 -33.78
CA LYS A 45 -14.68 -3.34 -34.01
C LYS A 45 -13.20 -3.00 -34.24
N SER A 46 -12.33 -3.88 -33.70
CA SER A 46 -10.88 -3.83 -33.87
C SER A 46 -10.44 -4.14 -35.32
N LYS A 47 -9.41 -3.46 -35.78
CA LYS A 47 -8.62 -3.81 -36.97
C LYS A 47 -7.15 -3.96 -36.57
N SER A 48 -6.62 -5.15 -36.81
CA SER A 48 -5.21 -5.52 -36.63
C SER A 48 -4.32 -4.88 -37.70
N VAL A 49 -3.20 -4.27 -37.31
CA VAL A 49 -2.18 -3.77 -38.24
C VAL A 49 -0.94 -4.68 -38.17
N ARG A 50 -0.46 -5.07 -39.35
CA ARG A 50 0.66 -6.00 -39.59
C ARG A 50 2.03 -5.31 -39.48
N SER A 51 2.95 -6.03 -38.86
CA SER A 51 4.39 -5.76 -38.72
C SER A 51 5.14 -5.96 -40.03
N GLY A 52 6.11 -5.08 -40.33
CA GLY A 52 7.12 -5.28 -41.36
C GLY A 52 8.00 -4.05 -41.58
N CYS A 53 9.32 -4.25 -41.55
CA CYS A 53 10.36 -3.34 -42.07
C CYS A 53 11.05 -2.33 -41.13
N LEU A 54 11.27 -2.67 -39.84
CA LEU A 54 12.17 -1.90 -38.96
C LEU A 54 13.40 -2.69 -38.47
N ALA A 55 13.46 -4.00 -38.70
CA ALA A 55 14.52 -4.87 -38.20
C ALA A 55 15.85 -4.78 -39.00
N ALA A 56 15.83 -4.39 -40.28
CA ALA A 56 17.03 -4.44 -41.12
C ALA A 56 18.03 -3.28 -40.88
N VAL A 57 17.53 -2.09 -40.51
CA VAL A 57 18.38 -0.89 -40.34
C VAL A 57 19.16 -0.93 -39.02
N VAL A 58 18.58 -1.50 -37.96
CA VAL A 58 19.21 -1.59 -36.64
C VAL A 58 20.38 -2.59 -36.63
N VAL A 59 20.27 -3.69 -37.40
CA VAL A 59 21.33 -4.71 -37.47
C VAL A 59 22.57 -4.19 -38.21
N VAL A 60 22.39 -3.42 -39.29
CA VAL A 60 23.53 -2.89 -40.08
C VAL A 60 24.26 -1.79 -39.30
N VAL A 61 23.54 -0.89 -38.63
CA VAL A 61 24.15 0.16 -37.79
C VAL A 61 24.86 -0.46 -36.58
N GLY A 62 24.27 -1.50 -35.96
CA GLY A 62 24.90 -2.25 -34.88
C GLY A 62 26.20 -2.94 -35.30
N LEU A 63 26.24 -3.56 -36.49
CA LEU A 63 27.44 -4.24 -37.01
C LEU A 63 28.58 -3.26 -37.32
N VAL A 64 28.27 -2.07 -37.84
CA VAL A 64 29.28 -1.03 -38.11
C VAL A 64 29.85 -0.45 -36.81
N ILE A 65 29.02 -0.25 -35.79
CA ILE A 65 29.49 0.23 -34.47
C ILE A 65 30.37 -0.83 -33.78
N VAL A 66 29.99 -2.11 -33.83
CA VAL A 66 30.80 -3.21 -33.27
C VAL A 66 32.13 -3.35 -34.01
N LEU A 67 32.15 -3.22 -35.34
CA LEU A 67 33.39 -3.26 -36.11
C LEU A 67 34.31 -2.06 -35.80
N LEU A 68 33.76 -0.86 -35.62
CA LEU A 68 34.54 0.33 -35.26
C LEU A 68 35.12 0.26 -33.83
N VAL A 69 34.41 -0.37 -32.90
CA VAL A 69 34.88 -0.61 -31.52
C VAL A 69 35.96 -1.71 -31.49
N LEU A 70 35.84 -2.77 -32.30
CA LEU A 70 36.87 -3.82 -32.40
C LEU A 70 38.18 -3.31 -33.02
N SER A 71 38.12 -2.34 -33.95
CA SER A 71 39.32 -1.74 -34.55
C SER A 71 40.05 -0.72 -33.66
N ASN A 72 39.46 -0.30 -32.51
CA ASN A 72 40.07 0.64 -31.57
C ASN A 72 40.48 -0.01 -30.23
N LEU A 73 40.59 -1.33 -30.15
CA LEU A 73 41.17 -1.99 -28.98
C LEU A 73 42.68 -1.68 -28.92
N PRO A 74 43.19 -1.03 -27.86
CA PRO A 74 44.62 -0.84 -27.69
C PRO A 74 45.29 -2.21 -27.60
N ARG A 75 46.26 -2.46 -28.48
CA ARG A 75 47.22 -3.56 -28.36
C ARG A 75 48.03 -3.35 -27.09
N GLY A 76 47.53 -3.91 -25.99
CA GLY A 76 48.26 -4.06 -24.75
C GLY A 76 49.53 -4.84 -25.03
N HIS A 77 50.66 -4.14 -24.96
CA HIS A 77 51.97 -4.76 -24.90
C HIS A 77 51.99 -5.79 -23.78
N GLY A 78 52.58 -6.94 -24.05
CA GLY A 78 52.86 -7.98 -23.06
C GLY A 78 53.71 -7.41 -21.93
N GLY A 79 53.04 -6.94 -20.88
CA GLY A 79 53.61 -6.74 -19.57
C GLY A 79 53.90 -8.12 -18.99
N LYS A 80 55.18 -8.33 -18.64
CA LYS A 80 55.66 -9.51 -17.94
C LYS A 80 54.70 -9.83 -16.79
N ALA A 81 54.28 -11.10 -16.73
CA ALA A 81 53.63 -11.68 -15.57
C ALA A 81 54.57 -11.52 -14.37
N SER A 82 54.26 -10.52 -13.55
CA SER A 82 54.71 -10.46 -12.17
C SER A 82 53.85 -11.43 -11.37
N THR A 83 54.52 -12.17 -10.50
CA THR A 83 53.97 -13.16 -9.58
C THR A 83 52.97 -12.52 -8.60
N ASP A 84 51.68 -12.47 -8.96
CA ASP A 84 50.56 -12.03 -8.09
C ASP A 84 49.61 -13.20 -7.72
N GLY A 85 50.19 -14.38 -7.44
CA GLY A 85 49.42 -15.54 -6.95
C GLY A 85 48.90 -15.37 -5.51
N ASP A 86 49.52 -14.51 -4.72
CA ASP A 86 49.27 -14.38 -3.28
C ASP A 86 48.11 -13.39 -2.96
N SER A 87 47.92 -12.35 -3.77
CA SER A 87 46.85 -11.36 -3.57
C SER A 87 45.46 -11.90 -3.91
N THR A 88 45.34 -12.64 -5.01
CA THR A 88 44.08 -13.25 -5.47
C THR A 88 43.61 -14.37 -4.52
N GLY A 89 44.54 -15.19 -4.02
CA GLY A 89 44.24 -16.24 -3.05
C GLY A 89 43.74 -15.70 -1.70
N ARG A 90 44.34 -14.59 -1.22
CA ARG A 90 43.88 -13.91 0.01
C ARG A 90 42.49 -13.28 -0.15
N ALA A 91 42.20 -12.68 -1.31
CA ALA A 91 40.88 -12.10 -1.58
C ALA A 91 39.78 -13.19 -1.59
N LEU A 92 40.01 -14.32 -2.29
CA LEU A 92 39.07 -15.45 -2.33
C LEU A 92 38.82 -16.05 -0.94
N LYS A 93 39.88 -16.21 -0.14
CA LYS A 93 39.76 -16.69 1.24
C LYS A 93 38.95 -15.75 2.12
N SER A 94 39.16 -14.43 1.98
CA SER A 94 38.38 -13.43 2.72
C SER A 94 36.90 -13.42 2.34
N GLU A 95 36.56 -13.68 1.06
CA GLU A 95 35.16 -13.82 0.62
C GLU A 95 34.49 -15.04 1.27
N GLN A 96 35.17 -16.20 1.29
CA GLN A 96 34.66 -17.44 1.89
C GLN A 96 34.41 -17.29 3.40
N GLU A 97 35.36 -16.69 4.12
CA GLU A 97 35.25 -16.43 5.56
C GLU A 97 34.09 -15.46 5.87
N ASN A 98 33.93 -14.41 5.06
CA ASN A 98 32.80 -13.47 5.21
C ASN A 98 31.45 -14.13 4.94
N LEU A 99 31.35 -14.97 3.89
CA LEU A 99 30.13 -15.72 3.59
C LEU A 99 29.77 -16.66 4.74
N LEU A 100 30.73 -17.40 5.26
CA LEU A 100 30.50 -18.30 6.39
C LEU A 100 30.14 -17.53 7.68
N ARG A 101 30.76 -16.38 7.92
CA ARG A 101 30.41 -15.49 9.04
C ARG A 101 28.94 -15.11 8.97
N ASP A 102 28.46 -14.72 7.80
CA ASP A 102 27.07 -14.36 7.59
C ASP A 102 26.12 -15.55 7.77
N VAL A 103 26.51 -16.76 7.36
CA VAL A 103 25.73 -17.99 7.60
C VAL A 103 25.61 -18.28 9.11
N LYS A 104 26.64 -17.97 9.90
CA LYS A 104 26.67 -18.18 11.35
C LYS A 104 25.96 -17.08 12.14
N ASP A 105 25.79 -15.89 11.58
CA ASP A 105 25.24 -14.74 12.29
C ASP A 105 23.72 -14.86 12.49
N PRO A 106 23.22 -14.99 13.74
CA PRO A 106 21.80 -15.14 14.03
C PRO A 106 20.99 -13.86 13.80
N SER A 107 21.64 -12.69 13.69
CA SER A 107 20.95 -11.42 13.39
C SER A 107 20.50 -11.31 11.94
N ILE A 108 21.06 -12.15 11.07
CA ILE A 108 20.74 -12.18 9.64
C ILE A 108 19.51 -13.08 9.41
N PRO A 109 18.53 -12.65 8.57
CA PRO A 109 17.35 -13.47 8.29
C PRO A 109 17.69 -14.88 7.80
N LEU A 110 16.94 -15.88 8.26
CA LEU A 110 17.15 -17.30 7.90
C LEU A 110 17.25 -17.53 6.39
N ALA A 111 16.37 -16.87 5.60
CA ALA A 111 16.39 -16.96 4.15
C ALA A 111 17.71 -16.44 3.54
N THR A 112 18.22 -15.31 4.05
CA THR A 112 19.50 -14.75 3.60
C THR A 112 20.67 -15.66 3.97
N ARG A 113 20.64 -16.26 5.16
CA ARG A 113 21.66 -17.22 5.60
C ARG A 113 21.65 -18.49 4.75
N ALA A 114 20.47 -18.99 4.39
CA ALA A 114 20.32 -20.14 3.50
C ALA A 114 20.93 -19.86 2.12
N VAL A 115 20.57 -18.72 1.49
CA VAL A 115 21.10 -18.34 0.17
C VAL A 115 22.63 -18.19 0.18
N ARG A 116 23.19 -17.58 1.24
CA ARG A 116 24.65 -17.43 1.37
C ARG A 116 25.35 -18.77 1.60
N ALA A 117 24.74 -19.69 2.34
CA ALA A 117 25.26 -21.03 2.50
C ALA A 117 25.26 -21.79 1.17
N GLU A 118 24.16 -21.73 0.41
CA GLU A 118 24.06 -22.37 -0.92
C GLU A 118 25.12 -21.83 -1.87
N TYR A 119 25.28 -20.50 -1.92
CA TYR A 119 26.29 -19.86 -2.75
C TYR A 119 27.72 -20.29 -2.36
N LEU A 120 28.04 -20.36 -1.07
CA LEU A 120 29.34 -20.82 -0.57
C LEU A 120 29.59 -22.30 -0.95
N ILE A 121 28.57 -23.15 -0.86
CA ILE A 121 28.63 -24.58 -1.19
C ILE A 121 28.81 -24.80 -2.70
N GLU A 122 28.06 -24.07 -3.52
CA GLU A 122 28.07 -24.21 -4.98
C GLU A 122 29.37 -23.66 -5.58
N LYS A 123 29.78 -22.46 -5.14
CA LYS A 123 30.92 -21.75 -5.72
C LYS A 123 32.26 -22.24 -5.18
N TYR A 124 32.31 -22.73 -3.94
CA TYR A 124 33.55 -23.14 -3.26
C TYR A 124 33.45 -24.54 -2.62
N PRO A 125 33.03 -25.60 -3.33
CA PRO A 125 32.65 -26.89 -2.75
C PRO A 125 33.78 -27.65 -2.02
N ALA A 126 35.03 -27.32 -2.32
CA ALA A 126 36.23 -27.99 -1.80
C ALA A 126 36.85 -27.31 -0.57
N THR A 127 36.25 -26.24 -0.03
CA THR A 127 36.82 -25.51 1.11
C THR A 127 36.24 -25.99 2.45
N ALA A 128 36.96 -25.70 3.54
CA ALA A 128 36.51 -26.02 4.90
C ALA A 128 35.24 -25.22 5.26
N GLU A 129 35.14 -23.98 4.78
CA GLU A 129 34.00 -23.11 4.99
C GLU A 129 32.74 -23.67 4.33
N ALA A 130 32.86 -24.22 3.12
CA ALA A 130 31.76 -24.89 2.45
C ALA A 130 31.34 -26.19 3.15
N ALA A 131 32.28 -26.93 3.74
CA ALA A 131 31.96 -28.12 4.54
C ALA A 131 31.14 -27.76 5.80
N GLU A 132 31.50 -26.66 6.47
CA GLU A 132 30.73 -26.16 7.61
C GLU A 132 29.37 -25.58 7.18
N ALA A 133 29.32 -24.85 6.06
CA ALA A 133 28.07 -24.37 5.50
C ALA A 133 27.09 -25.50 5.14
N LYS A 134 27.58 -26.66 4.66
CA LYS A 134 26.75 -27.87 4.43
C LYS A 134 26.11 -28.40 5.70
N GLN A 135 26.74 -28.24 6.86
CA GLN A 135 26.15 -28.64 8.13
C GLN A 135 25.13 -27.62 8.62
N LEU A 136 25.44 -26.32 8.48
CA LEU A 136 24.57 -25.24 8.94
C LEU A 136 23.32 -25.09 8.07
N ILE A 137 23.40 -25.32 6.76
CA ILE A 137 22.26 -25.15 5.86
C ILE A 137 21.11 -26.10 6.19
N GLU A 138 21.41 -27.32 6.64
CA GLU A 138 20.37 -28.27 7.06
C GLU A 138 19.62 -27.76 8.30
N GLN A 139 20.35 -27.20 9.26
CA GLN A 139 19.75 -26.57 10.45
C GLN A 139 18.93 -25.33 10.09
N ILE A 140 19.45 -24.48 9.20
CA ILE A 140 18.76 -23.26 8.75
C ILE A 140 17.46 -23.63 8.02
N ARG A 141 17.49 -24.65 7.16
CA ARG A 141 16.29 -25.14 6.45
C ARG A 141 15.26 -25.70 7.42
N ALA A 142 15.67 -26.54 8.37
CA ALA A 142 14.77 -27.06 9.40
C ALA A 142 14.15 -25.92 10.25
N GLN A 143 14.93 -24.89 10.61
CA GLN A 143 14.43 -23.70 11.31
C GLN A 143 13.43 -22.91 10.46
N GLN A 144 13.71 -22.73 9.18
CA GLN A 144 12.82 -22.04 8.25
C GLN A 144 11.51 -22.81 8.04
N GLU A 145 11.57 -24.14 7.90
CA GLU A 145 10.40 -25.01 7.79
C GLU A 145 9.54 -24.97 9.06
N ALA A 146 10.16 -25.06 10.24
CA ALA A 146 9.47 -24.93 11.51
C ALA A 146 8.76 -23.56 11.63
N ALA A 147 9.44 -22.47 11.32
CA ALA A 147 8.86 -21.12 11.34
C ALA A 147 7.70 -20.98 10.33
N ASN A 148 7.84 -21.57 9.14
CA ASN A 148 6.81 -21.55 8.10
C ASN A 148 5.57 -22.39 8.47
N GLN A 149 5.73 -23.44 9.29
CA GLN A 149 4.62 -24.24 9.80
C GLN A 149 3.94 -23.59 11.02
N GLU A 150 4.71 -22.91 11.85
CA GLU A 150 4.22 -22.28 13.08
C GLU A 150 3.38 -21.03 12.78
N ALA A 151 3.80 -20.20 11.83
CA ALA A 151 3.08 -18.97 11.43
C ALA A 151 1.60 -19.19 11.04
N PRO A 152 1.23 -20.11 10.12
CA PRO A 152 -0.17 -20.35 9.78
C PRO A 152 -0.96 -21.02 10.92
N LYS A 153 -0.30 -21.80 11.78
CA LYS A 153 -0.92 -22.40 12.97
C LYS A 153 -1.33 -21.33 13.99
N LEU A 154 -0.39 -20.43 14.32
CA LEU A 154 -0.63 -19.29 15.20
C LEU A 154 -1.72 -18.38 14.63
N ALA A 155 -1.68 -18.12 13.31
CA ALA A 155 -2.71 -17.34 12.63
C ALA A 155 -4.10 -18.00 12.74
N ALA A 156 -4.18 -19.33 12.57
CA ALA A 156 -5.42 -20.08 12.70
C ALA A 156 -5.97 -20.05 14.14
N GLU A 157 -5.11 -20.14 15.15
CA GLU A 157 -5.48 -20.07 16.56
C GLU A 157 -5.94 -18.67 17.01
N SER A 158 -5.52 -17.63 16.29
CA SER A 158 -5.95 -16.25 16.53
C SER A 158 -7.25 -15.86 15.84
N ILE A 159 -7.78 -16.67 14.92
CA ILE A 159 -8.99 -16.36 14.14
C ILE A 159 -10.14 -15.99 15.09
N GLY A 160 -10.72 -14.80 14.87
CA GLY A 160 -11.86 -14.29 15.62
C GLY A 160 -11.53 -13.69 16.98
N LYS A 161 -10.31 -13.89 17.52
CA LYS A 161 -9.89 -13.30 18.81
C LYS A 161 -9.58 -11.81 18.72
N GLN A 162 -9.35 -11.30 17.51
CA GLN A 162 -9.15 -9.87 17.28
C GLN A 162 -10.45 -9.04 17.39
N TRP A 163 -11.62 -9.70 17.36
CA TRP A 163 -12.90 -9.02 17.50
C TRP A 163 -13.28 -8.83 18.97
N SER A 164 -13.57 -7.57 19.33
CA SER A 164 -14.18 -7.21 20.60
C SER A 164 -15.69 -7.07 20.42
N TYR A 165 -16.47 -7.89 21.14
CA TYR A 165 -17.92 -7.81 21.16
C TYR A 165 -18.38 -7.25 22.50
N SER A 166 -19.25 -6.25 22.46
CA SER A 166 -19.79 -5.61 23.64
C SER A 166 -21.27 -5.30 23.50
N THR A 167 -21.93 -5.13 24.64
CA THR A 167 -23.32 -4.69 24.72
C THR A 167 -23.41 -3.46 25.60
N PHE A 168 -24.35 -2.57 25.29
CA PHE A 168 -24.63 -1.39 26.11
C PHE A 168 -26.14 -1.24 26.31
N LYS A 169 -26.56 -0.61 27.39
CA LYS A 169 -27.96 -0.27 27.64
C LYS A 169 -28.17 1.17 27.18
N ASP A 170 -29.18 1.43 26.36
CA ASP A 170 -29.59 2.79 26.04
C ASP A 170 -30.48 3.31 27.17
N ASP A 171 -30.04 4.34 27.88
CA ASP A 171 -30.75 4.84 29.06
C ASP A 171 -32.14 5.41 28.72
N MET A 172 -32.33 5.91 27.49
CA MET A 172 -33.59 6.52 27.06
C MET A 172 -34.68 5.49 26.71
N THR A 173 -34.32 4.29 26.27
CA THR A 173 -35.26 3.23 25.89
C THR A 173 -35.17 2.00 26.76
N SER A 174 -34.15 1.92 27.63
CA SER A 174 -33.75 0.72 28.38
C SER A 174 -33.48 -0.53 27.53
N LYS A 175 -33.40 -0.39 26.20
CA LYS A 175 -33.09 -1.48 25.27
C LYS A 175 -31.58 -1.68 25.17
N THR A 176 -31.18 -2.92 24.90
CA THR A 176 -29.78 -3.28 24.70
C THR A 176 -29.35 -2.99 23.25
N GLY A 177 -28.21 -2.33 23.10
CA GLY A 177 -27.47 -2.22 21.85
C GLY A 177 -26.26 -3.17 21.83
N TYR A 178 -25.79 -3.47 20.63
CA TYR A 178 -24.70 -4.44 20.38
C TYR A 178 -23.61 -3.79 19.55
N SER A 179 -22.36 -4.13 19.82
CA SER A 179 -21.20 -3.64 19.07
C SER A 179 -20.18 -4.75 18.84
N ALA A 180 -19.56 -4.75 17.67
CA ALA A 180 -18.43 -5.60 17.30
C ALA A 180 -17.36 -4.71 16.68
N SER A 181 -16.15 -4.72 17.24
CA SER A 181 -15.06 -3.86 16.80
C SER A 181 -13.79 -4.65 16.53
N VAL A 182 -13.03 -4.23 15.52
CA VAL A 182 -11.72 -4.77 15.17
C VAL A 182 -10.75 -3.63 14.84
N THR A 183 -9.49 -3.80 15.19
CA THR A 183 -8.41 -2.85 14.94
C THR A 183 -7.64 -3.23 13.66
N SER A 184 -7.13 -2.25 12.92
CA SER A 184 -6.36 -2.50 11.70
C SER A 184 -5.05 -3.25 12.00
N THR A 185 -4.67 -4.16 11.11
CA THR A 185 -3.42 -4.93 11.21
C THR A 185 -2.21 -4.08 10.85
N ASN A 186 -2.38 -3.12 9.94
CA ASN A 186 -1.38 -2.11 9.67
C ASN A 186 -1.57 -0.88 10.57
N SER A 187 -0.46 -0.17 10.79
CA SER A 187 -0.40 1.07 11.54
C SER A 187 -0.07 2.24 10.62
N PHE A 188 -0.36 3.44 11.09
CA PHE A 188 -0.05 4.71 10.42
C PHE A 188 0.67 5.64 11.37
N GLU A 189 1.40 6.60 10.82
CA GLU A 189 2.03 7.67 11.57
C GLU A 189 1.83 8.96 10.79
N PHE A 190 1.24 9.96 11.44
CA PHE A 190 0.89 11.22 10.80
C PHE A 190 1.85 12.33 11.24
N GLU A 191 1.86 13.40 10.46
CA GLU A 191 2.63 14.60 10.78
C GLU A 191 1.94 15.44 11.87
N PHE A 192 2.62 16.49 12.32
CA PHE A 192 2.04 17.46 13.25
C PHE A 192 0.70 17.98 12.72
N PRO A 193 -0.36 18.06 13.54
CA PRO A 193 -0.42 17.87 15.01
C PRO A 193 -0.81 16.45 15.48
N TYR A 194 -0.77 15.44 14.61
CA TYR A 194 -1.32 14.10 14.86
C TYR A 194 -0.25 13.01 15.04
N GLN A 195 0.93 13.37 15.54
CA GLN A 195 2.06 12.47 15.56
C GLN A 195 1.85 11.22 16.43
N GLY A 196 2.66 10.22 16.11
CA GLY A 196 2.74 8.95 16.80
C GLY A 196 1.98 7.85 16.06
N LYS A 197 2.50 6.63 16.22
CA LYS A 197 1.92 5.42 15.66
C LYS A 197 0.48 5.23 16.14
N GLN A 198 -0.41 4.96 15.21
CA GLN A 198 -1.84 4.75 15.46
C GLN A 198 -2.43 3.68 14.55
N HIS A 199 -3.64 3.25 14.88
CA HIS A 199 -4.43 2.29 14.11
C HIS A 199 -5.81 2.83 13.76
N ALA A 200 -6.45 2.22 12.76
CA ALA A 200 -7.86 2.45 12.48
C ALA A 200 -8.71 1.38 13.20
N ARG A 201 -9.99 1.70 13.41
CA ARG A 201 -10.97 0.81 14.02
C ARG A 201 -12.20 0.69 13.12
N LEU A 202 -12.60 -0.54 12.84
CA LEU A 202 -13.87 -0.84 12.18
C LEU A 202 -14.85 -1.33 13.25
N THR A 203 -16.02 -0.71 13.32
CA THR A 203 -17.06 -1.05 14.30
C THR A 203 -18.40 -1.27 13.60
N LEU A 204 -19.04 -2.40 13.87
CA LEU A 204 -20.43 -2.67 13.50
C LEU A 204 -21.28 -2.55 14.74
N ARG A 205 -22.31 -1.70 14.71
CA ARG A 205 -23.16 -1.41 15.86
C ARG A 205 -24.63 -1.58 15.49
N LYS A 206 -25.40 -2.23 16.37
CA LYS A 206 -26.87 -2.19 16.33
C LYS A 206 -27.37 -1.34 17.50
N HIS A 207 -27.84 -0.14 17.19
CA HIS A 207 -28.37 0.82 18.16
C HIS A 207 -29.91 0.74 18.20
N PRO A 208 -30.54 0.63 19.39
CA PRO A 208 -31.99 0.46 19.49
C PRO A 208 -32.81 1.65 18.96
N ARG A 209 -32.20 2.84 18.84
CA ARG A 209 -32.85 4.08 18.36
C ARG A 209 -32.40 4.54 16.98
N TRP A 210 -31.16 4.26 16.61
CA TRP A 210 -30.52 4.84 15.42
C TRP A 210 -30.30 3.82 14.31
N GLY A 211 -30.64 2.55 14.56
CA GLY A 211 -30.52 1.49 13.58
C GLY A 211 -29.13 0.87 13.58
N ASN A 212 -28.69 0.39 12.43
CA ASN A 212 -27.45 -0.36 12.31
C ASN A 212 -26.39 0.48 11.59
N ASP A 213 -25.27 0.64 12.26
CA ASP A 213 -24.18 1.50 11.82
C ASP A 213 -22.94 0.66 11.50
N ILE A 214 -22.20 1.10 10.48
CA ILE A 214 -20.82 0.70 10.27
C ILE A 214 -19.99 1.97 10.47
N LEU A 215 -19.07 1.95 11.41
CA LEU A 215 -18.21 3.07 11.71
C LEU A 215 -16.78 2.69 11.35
N PHE A 216 -16.14 3.54 10.58
CA PHE A 216 -14.69 3.53 10.43
C PHE A 216 -14.15 4.72 11.22
N SER A 217 -13.17 4.48 12.09
CA SER A 217 -12.51 5.56 12.82
C SER A 217 -10.99 5.42 12.87
N ILE A 218 -10.32 6.56 13.03
CA ILE A 218 -8.89 6.68 13.30
C ILE A 218 -8.70 7.23 14.72
N GLU A 219 -7.51 7.07 15.29
CA GLU A 219 -7.24 7.58 16.65
C GLU A 219 -6.87 9.06 16.66
N LYS A 220 -6.21 9.55 15.62
CA LYS A 220 -5.78 10.94 15.46
C LYS A 220 -5.85 11.33 13.99
N GLY A 221 -6.34 12.52 13.68
CA GLY A 221 -6.39 13.05 12.32
C GLY A 221 -7.77 13.62 11.98
N GLN A 222 -7.96 14.01 10.72
CA GLN A 222 -9.26 14.52 10.23
C GLN A 222 -9.61 13.81 8.92
N ILE A 223 -10.70 13.07 8.92
CA ILE A 223 -11.29 12.45 7.73
C ILE A 223 -12.05 13.52 6.95
N LEU A 224 -11.76 13.64 5.65
CA LEU A 224 -12.24 14.72 4.79
C LEU A 224 -13.65 14.48 4.24
N CYS A 225 -14.63 14.24 5.11
CA CYS A 225 -16.03 14.05 4.70
C CYS A 225 -16.81 15.37 4.52
N HIS A 226 -16.31 16.49 5.07
CA HIS A 226 -16.94 17.82 4.97
C HIS A 226 -16.35 18.73 3.88
N SER A 227 -15.36 18.26 3.11
CA SER A 227 -14.61 19.09 2.17
C SER A 227 -15.22 19.13 0.78
N TYR A 228 -16.32 19.87 0.59
CA TYR A 228 -16.92 20.26 -0.70
C TYR A 228 -17.21 19.13 -1.73
N GLY A 229 -17.05 17.86 -1.36
CA GLY A 229 -17.25 16.70 -2.21
C GLY A 229 -17.80 15.52 -1.41
N ASP A 230 -18.18 14.46 -2.12
CA ASP A 230 -18.73 13.26 -1.50
C ASP A 230 -17.70 12.62 -0.57
N CYS A 231 -18.12 12.26 0.65
CA CYS A 231 -17.35 11.51 1.63
C CYS A 231 -17.06 10.09 1.09
N SER A 232 -16.09 9.98 0.20
CA SER A 232 -15.80 8.76 -0.56
C SER A 232 -15.06 7.76 0.32
N VAL A 233 -15.68 6.61 0.53
CA VAL A 233 -15.11 5.47 1.25
C VAL A 233 -14.99 4.30 0.28
N ARG A 234 -13.77 3.85 0.02
CA ARG A 234 -13.53 2.70 -0.85
C ARG A 234 -13.32 1.45 -0.01
N VAL A 235 -14.12 0.43 -0.27
CA VAL A 235 -14.10 -0.83 0.49
C VAL A 235 -13.75 -1.97 -0.46
N ARG A 236 -12.82 -2.82 -0.04
CA ARG A 236 -12.50 -4.06 -0.75
C ARG A 236 -12.46 -5.23 0.21
N PHE A 237 -13.24 -6.26 -0.06
CA PHE A 237 -13.20 -7.53 0.65
C PHE A 237 -12.24 -8.47 -0.08
N ASP A 238 -11.28 -9.03 0.66
CA ASP A 238 -10.25 -9.95 0.15
C ASP A 238 -9.60 -9.43 -1.16
N GLU A 239 -9.59 -10.28 -2.19
CA GLU A 239 -9.12 -10.00 -3.55
C GLU A 239 -10.28 -9.68 -4.52
N GLY A 240 -11.47 -9.40 -3.98
CA GLY A 240 -12.64 -9.00 -4.76
C GLY A 240 -12.55 -7.59 -5.34
N PRO A 241 -13.55 -7.16 -6.12
CA PRO A 241 -13.61 -5.81 -6.66
C PRO A 241 -13.77 -4.78 -5.53
N ALA A 242 -13.05 -3.66 -5.65
CA ALA A 242 -13.26 -2.51 -4.77
C ALA A 242 -14.61 -1.83 -5.11
N MET A 243 -15.34 -1.42 -4.09
CA MET A 243 -16.58 -0.66 -4.22
C MET A 243 -16.43 0.69 -3.53
N THR A 244 -16.94 1.75 -4.16
CA THR A 244 -16.99 3.08 -3.57
C THR A 244 -18.36 3.29 -2.96
N LEU A 245 -18.38 3.72 -1.70
CA LEU A 245 -19.56 4.06 -0.93
C LEU A 245 -19.46 5.53 -0.50
N THR A 246 -20.59 6.23 -0.47
CA THR A 246 -20.66 7.59 0.06
C THR A 246 -20.95 7.50 1.55
N GLY A 247 -19.94 7.73 2.38
CA GLY A 247 -20.08 7.79 3.82
C GLY A 247 -20.85 9.03 4.28
N THR A 248 -21.22 9.04 5.55
CA THR A 248 -21.84 10.19 6.21
C THR A 248 -21.05 10.55 7.46
N ASP A 249 -21.01 11.84 7.77
CA ASP A 249 -20.35 12.34 8.96
C ASP A 249 -21.18 12.10 10.24
N PRO A 250 -20.51 12.00 11.40
CA PRO A 250 -21.17 11.97 12.69
C PRO A 250 -21.94 13.28 12.99
N SER A 251 -23.13 13.17 13.57
CA SER A 251 -23.93 14.34 13.96
C SER A 251 -23.29 15.21 15.06
N ASP A 252 -22.28 14.69 15.76
CA ASP A 252 -21.49 15.42 16.76
C ASP A 252 -20.28 16.16 16.14
N ASN A 253 -20.11 16.09 14.82
CA ASN A 253 -19.00 16.66 14.06
C ASN A 253 -17.61 16.11 14.43
N SER A 254 -17.52 14.89 15.00
CA SER A 254 -16.22 14.22 15.12
C SER A 254 -15.60 14.03 13.74
N THR A 255 -14.33 14.42 13.61
CA THR A 255 -13.60 14.36 12.34
C THR A 255 -12.85 13.04 12.16
N GLU A 256 -12.77 12.22 13.21
CA GLU A 256 -12.01 10.98 13.23
C GLU A 256 -12.86 9.78 12.82
N THR A 257 -14.16 9.96 12.59
CA THR A 257 -15.13 8.90 12.35
C THR A 257 -15.95 9.17 11.09
N VAL A 258 -16.21 8.13 10.33
CA VAL A 258 -17.16 8.12 9.20
C VAL A 258 -18.11 6.95 9.31
N PHE A 259 -19.39 7.20 9.00
CA PHE A 259 -20.41 6.16 8.90
C PHE A 259 -20.46 5.63 7.46
N ILE A 260 -20.37 4.32 7.31
CA ILE A 260 -20.43 3.63 6.03
C ILE A 260 -21.85 3.08 5.84
N PRO A 261 -22.52 3.34 4.70
CA PRO A 261 -23.87 2.85 4.46
C PRO A 261 -23.90 1.36 4.13
N GLY A 262 -25.12 0.78 4.09
CA GLY A 262 -25.33 -0.57 3.55
C GLY A 262 -25.02 -1.71 4.51
N PHE A 263 -25.36 -1.54 5.81
CA PHE A 263 -25.12 -2.50 6.89
C PHE A 263 -25.34 -3.97 6.52
N GLN A 264 -26.51 -4.31 5.96
CA GLN A 264 -26.87 -5.70 5.64
C GLN A 264 -25.91 -6.33 4.62
N ARG A 265 -25.65 -5.61 3.51
CA ARG A 265 -24.74 -6.08 2.47
C ARG A 265 -23.31 -6.17 2.99
N PHE A 266 -22.86 -5.16 3.73
CA PHE A 266 -21.51 -5.12 4.29
C PHE A 266 -21.29 -6.27 5.28
N SER A 267 -22.18 -6.44 6.27
CA SER A 267 -22.09 -7.48 7.29
C SER A 267 -22.12 -8.89 6.67
N SER A 268 -22.94 -9.11 5.64
CA SER A 268 -22.99 -10.40 4.93
C SER A 268 -21.70 -10.75 4.15
N GLN A 269 -21.01 -9.74 3.61
CA GLN A 269 -19.72 -9.92 2.95
C GLN A 269 -18.60 -10.09 3.99
N LEU A 270 -18.65 -9.30 5.06
CA LEU A 270 -17.70 -9.36 6.18
C LEU A 270 -17.67 -10.75 6.82
N ALA A 271 -18.83 -11.39 7.02
CA ALA A 271 -18.93 -12.74 7.57
C ALA A 271 -18.32 -13.85 6.70
N LYS A 272 -18.02 -13.55 5.43
CA LYS A 272 -17.41 -14.50 4.48
C LYS A 272 -15.95 -14.17 4.18
N ALA A 273 -15.52 -12.95 4.50
CA ALA A 273 -14.20 -12.45 4.17
C ALA A 273 -13.17 -12.82 5.24
N LYS A 274 -11.90 -12.82 4.86
CA LYS A 274 -10.77 -12.92 5.79
C LYS A 274 -10.14 -11.55 6.02
N THR A 275 -10.15 -10.71 5.00
CA THR A 275 -9.57 -9.38 5.04
C THR A 275 -10.53 -8.36 4.45
N VAL A 276 -10.61 -7.19 5.07
CA VAL A 276 -11.22 -6.01 4.44
C VAL A 276 -10.23 -4.87 4.42
N ARG A 277 -10.15 -4.17 3.29
CA ARG A 277 -9.40 -2.93 3.14
C ARG A 277 -10.37 -1.78 2.96
N ILE A 278 -10.19 -0.73 3.74
CA ILE A 278 -11.03 0.46 3.71
C ILE A 278 -10.09 1.65 3.48
N GLU A 279 -10.36 2.40 2.41
CA GLU A 279 -9.63 3.60 2.04
C GLU A 279 -10.51 4.83 2.26
N VAL A 280 -9.95 5.83 2.95
CA VAL A 280 -10.58 7.13 3.21
C VAL A 280 -9.57 8.25 2.99
N ASN A 281 -10.03 9.46 2.69
CA ASN A 281 -9.16 10.63 2.58
C ASN A 281 -8.97 11.28 3.95
N VAL A 282 -7.72 11.47 4.36
CA VAL A 282 -7.32 12.11 5.61
C VAL A 282 -6.55 13.40 5.30
N PHE A 283 -6.85 14.47 6.03
CA PHE A 283 -6.23 15.78 5.88
C PHE A 283 -4.70 15.67 5.95
N HIS A 284 -4.01 16.27 4.98
CA HIS A 284 -2.54 16.19 4.76
C HIS A 284 -1.93 14.79 4.56
N GLN A 285 -2.70 13.71 4.66
CA GLN A 285 -2.22 12.33 4.48
C GLN A 285 -2.71 11.72 3.15
N GLY A 286 -3.72 12.32 2.51
CA GLY A 286 -4.31 11.81 1.28
C GLY A 286 -5.11 10.52 1.53
N ALA A 287 -5.04 9.58 0.58
CA ALA A 287 -5.78 8.33 0.63
C ALA A 287 -5.13 7.33 1.60
N LEU A 288 -5.70 7.22 2.80
CA LEU A 288 -5.30 6.27 3.83
C LEU A 288 -5.99 4.93 3.62
N THR A 289 -5.25 3.85 3.42
CA THR A 289 -5.80 2.49 3.34
C THR A 289 -5.55 1.69 4.62
N ALA A 290 -6.61 1.36 5.34
CA ALA A 290 -6.57 0.48 6.49
C ALA A 290 -6.96 -0.95 6.14
N THR A 291 -6.15 -1.90 6.61
CA THR A 291 -6.36 -3.34 6.42
C THR A 291 -6.78 -3.95 7.74
N PHE A 292 -7.84 -4.75 7.72
CA PHE A 292 -8.35 -5.44 8.90
C PHE A 292 -8.40 -6.94 8.63
N ASP A 293 -7.95 -7.73 9.60
CA ASP A 293 -8.25 -9.16 9.67
C ASP A 293 -9.65 -9.33 10.26
N VAL A 294 -10.60 -9.71 9.40
CA VAL A 294 -12.01 -9.86 9.75
C VAL A 294 -12.42 -11.31 9.90
N SER A 295 -11.45 -12.23 9.83
CA SER A 295 -11.68 -13.67 10.03
C SER A 295 -12.36 -13.94 11.39
N GLY A 296 -13.31 -14.85 11.43
CA GLY A 296 -14.04 -15.16 12.66
C GLY A 296 -15.01 -14.07 13.14
N PHE A 297 -15.38 -13.10 12.27
CA PHE A 297 -16.53 -12.24 12.51
C PHE A 297 -17.82 -13.07 12.62
N ASP A 298 -18.56 -12.91 13.72
CA ASP A 298 -19.82 -13.59 13.98
C ASP A 298 -20.99 -12.59 14.05
N PRO A 299 -21.82 -12.49 13.00
CA PRO A 299 -22.95 -11.56 12.99
C PRO A 299 -24.04 -11.92 14.00
N LYS A 300 -24.11 -13.17 14.51
CA LYS A 300 -25.11 -13.57 15.50
C LYS A 300 -24.87 -12.90 16.85
N ARG A 301 -23.61 -12.58 17.17
CA ARG A 301 -23.21 -11.84 18.38
C ARG A 301 -23.59 -10.35 18.33
N LEU A 302 -24.03 -9.85 17.17
CA LEU A 302 -24.59 -8.50 17.00
C LEU A 302 -26.13 -8.48 17.13
N SER A 303 -26.71 -9.43 17.82
CA SER A 303 -28.14 -9.46 18.15
C SER A 303 -28.33 -10.19 19.47
N SER A 304 -29.45 -9.96 20.14
CA SER A 304 -29.93 -10.92 21.14
C SER A 304 -30.03 -12.28 20.45
N ALA A 305 -29.46 -13.33 21.06
CA ALA A 305 -29.76 -14.69 20.65
C ALA A 305 -31.29 -14.83 20.60
N GLN A 306 -31.80 -15.12 19.40
CA GLN A 306 -33.22 -15.28 19.15
C GLN A 306 -33.67 -16.69 19.56
#